data_AF-A0A3B8WR28-F1
#
_entry.id   AF-A0A3B8WR28-F1
#
_cell.length_a   1.000
_cell.length_b   1.000
_cell.length_c   1.000
_cell.angle_alpha   90.00
_cell.angle_beta   90.00
_cell.angle_gamma   90.00
#
_symmetry.space_group_name_H-M   'P 1'
#
loop_
_entity.id
_entity.type
_entity.pdbx_description
1 polymer ?
#
loop_
_entity_poly.entity_id
_entity_poly.type
_entity_poly.pdbx_seq_one_letter_code
_entity_poly.pdbx_strand_id
1 'polypeptide(L)'
;QLTVRDNLAIRALATEIFDQTFLLTRAMTTLTLILAAAALLLMGWVFLSTRAWYFRLLIVWGMPQRQAAAQLTRVSLALTFAVLVCALPLGVWLTWILVQRINPLAFGWSLPMSVYPGFWIELGVLAVIIGLSIALLMCLQLRRPGSAPESAHGLQGGER
;
A
#
# COMPACT_ATOMS: atom_id res chain seq x y z
N GLN A 1 -53.97 -19.88 -16.96
CA GLN A 1 -52.90 -20.17 -17.94
C GLN A 1 -51.58 -20.02 -17.20
N LEU A 2 -50.83 -21.12 -17.03
CA LEU A 2 -49.55 -21.12 -16.32
C LEU A 2 -48.50 -20.51 -17.26
N THR A 3 -48.20 -19.23 -17.07
CA THR A 3 -47.07 -18.56 -17.72
C THR A 3 -45.77 -19.12 -17.12
N VAL A 4 -45.29 -20.22 -17.71
CA VAL A 4 -43.92 -20.71 -17.49
C VAL A 4 -42.99 -19.64 -18.05
N ARG A 5 -42.60 -18.70 -17.19
CA ARG A 5 -41.57 -17.70 -17.49
C ARG A 5 -40.25 -18.46 -17.45
N ASP A 6 -39.56 -18.56 -18.58
CA ASP A 6 -38.30 -19.29 -18.68
C ASP A 6 -37.31 -18.84 -17.58
N ASN A 7 -37.10 -19.71 -16.59
CA ASN A 7 -36.13 -19.47 -15.51
C ASN A 7 -34.72 -19.23 -16.07
N LEU A 8 -34.43 -19.78 -17.26
CA LEU A 8 -33.18 -19.56 -17.99
C LEU A 8 -33.03 -18.12 -18.48
N ALA A 9 -34.10 -17.52 -19.02
CA ALA A 9 -34.09 -16.14 -19.50
C ALA A 9 -33.97 -15.14 -18.34
N ILE A 10 -34.68 -15.39 -17.23
CA ILE A 10 -34.56 -14.56 -16.01
C ILE A 10 -33.17 -14.69 -15.39
N ARG A 11 -32.62 -15.91 -15.32
CA ARG A 11 -31.28 -16.14 -14.78
C ARG A 11 -30.22 -15.47 -15.63
N ALA A 12 -30.32 -15.55 -16.96
CA ALA A 12 -29.39 -14.88 -17.87
C ALA A 12 -29.39 -13.36 -17.67
N LEU A 13 -30.57 -12.74 -17.63
CA LEU A 13 -30.73 -11.30 -17.42
C LEU A 13 -30.23 -10.88 -16.02
N ALA A 14 -30.55 -11.65 -14.98
CA ALA A 14 -30.04 -11.39 -13.63
C ALA A 14 -28.51 -11.50 -13.56
N THR A 15 -27.91 -12.55 -14.14
CA THR A 15 -26.46 -12.73 -14.17
C THR A 15 -25.76 -11.57 -14.89
N GLU A 16 -26.31 -11.09 -16.01
CA GLU A 16 -25.74 -9.94 -16.73
C GLU A 16 -25.69 -8.66 -15.87
N ILE A 17 -26.78 -8.35 -15.16
CA ILE A 17 -26.85 -7.19 -14.26
C ILE A 17 -25.88 -7.35 -13.08
N PHE A 18 -25.82 -8.54 -12.50
CA PHE A 18 -24.88 -8.83 -11.41
C PHE A 18 -23.43 -8.71 -11.87
N ASP A 19 -23.07 -9.24 -13.03
CA ASP A 19 -21.72 -9.17 -13.58
C ASP A 19 -21.28 -7.73 -13.78
N GLN A 20 -22.15 -6.87 -14.32
CA GLN A 20 -21.83 -5.44 -14.49
C GLN A 20 -21.57 -4.75 -13.13
N THR A 21 -22.38 -5.05 -12.12
CA THR A 21 -22.22 -4.47 -10.78
C THR A 21 -20.96 -4.99 -10.08
N PHE A 22 -20.68 -6.30 -10.16
CA PHE A 22 -19.47 -6.91 -9.61
C PHE A 22 -18.21 -6.39 -10.30
N LEU A 23 -18.25 -6.17 -11.61
CA LEU A 23 -17.14 -5.57 -12.36
C LEU A 23 -16.88 -4.15 -11.87
N LEU A 24 -17.93 -3.34 -11.70
CA LEU A 24 -17.81 -1.98 -11.17
C LEU A 24 -17.20 -1.97 -9.76
N THR A 25 -17.71 -2.80 -8.84
CA THR A 25 -17.15 -2.89 -7.49
C THR A 25 -15.70 -3.35 -7.52
N ARG A 26 -15.37 -4.36 -8.34
CA ARG A 26 -13.99 -4.85 -8.49
C ARG A 26 -13.06 -3.77 -9.03
N ALA A 27 -13.50 -2.99 -10.01
CA ALA A 27 -12.74 -1.86 -10.54
C ALA A 27 -12.48 -0.82 -9.44
N MET A 28 -13.51 -0.43 -8.68
CA MET A 28 -13.39 0.52 -7.58
C MET A 28 -12.44 0.04 -6.47
N THR A 29 -12.52 -1.24 -6.08
CA THR A 29 -11.60 -1.84 -5.10
C THR A 29 -10.18 -1.87 -5.63
N THR A 30 -9.98 -2.20 -6.92
CA THR A 30 -8.65 -2.22 -7.55
C THR A 30 -8.05 -0.81 -7.59
N LEU A 31 -8.82 0.20 -7.98
CA LEU A 31 -8.38 1.60 -7.94
C LEU A 31 -8.00 2.03 -6.53
N THR A 32 -8.76 1.60 -5.53
CA THR A 32 -8.47 1.91 -4.12
C THR A 32 -7.18 1.24 -3.65
N LEU A 33 -6.92 -0.01 -4.04
CA LEU A 33 -5.67 -0.70 -3.74
C LEU A 33 -4.46 -0.01 -4.40
N ILE A 34 -4.60 0.42 -5.65
CA ILE A 34 -3.56 1.18 -6.35
C ILE A 34 -3.27 2.49 -5.62
N LEU A 35 -4.32 3.23 -5.26
CA LEU A 35 -4.19 4.49 -4.52
C LEU A 35 -3.53 4.28 -3.14
N ALA A 36 -3.95 3.25 -2.40
CA ALA A 36 -3.38 2.90 -1.10
C ALA A 36 -1.91 2.51 -1.21
N ALA A 37 -1.53 1.72 -2.23
CA ALA A 37 -0.15 1.34 -2.49
C ALA A 37 0.72 2.56 -2.81
N ALA A 38 0.23 3.46 -3.66
CA ALA A 38 0.92 4.71 -3.99
C ALA A 38 1.08 5.61 -2.74
N ALA A 39 0.02 5.74 -1.93
CA ALA A 39 0.06 6.51 -0.69
C ALA A 39 1.07 5.93 0.31
N LEU A 40 1.08 4.61 0.52
CA LEU A 40 2.04 3.94 1.41
C LEU A 40 3.47 4.12 0.93
N LEU A 41 3.71 4.00 -0.38
CA LEU A 41 5.02 4.23 -1.00
C LEU A 41 5.48 5.67 -0.77
N LEU A 42 4.65 6.66 -1.08
CA LEU A 42 4.97 8.09 -0.91
C LEU A 42 5.19 8.45 0.56
N MET A 43 4.37 7.94 1.46
CA MET A 43 4.50 8.22 2.88
C MET A 43 5.77 7.59 3.46
N GLY A 44 6.07 6.33 3.12
CA GLY A 44 7.31 5.67 3.52
C GLY A 44 8.55 6.34 2.92
N TRP A 45 8.46 6.77 1.66
CA TRP A 45 9.47 7.56 0.97
C TRP A 45 9.81 8.84 1.72
N VAL A 46 8.81 9.69 1.97
CA VAL A 46 8.97 10.97 2.65
C VAL A 46 9.46 10.75 4.08
N PHE A 47 8.89 9.80 4.81
CA PHE A 47 9.27 9.50 6.19
C PHE A 47 10.75 9.14 6.32
N LEU A 48 11.27 8.31 5.43
CA LEU A 48 12.70 7.97 5.42
C LEU A 48 13.54 9.12 4.87
N SER A 49 13.02 9.92 3.93
CA SER A 49 13.76 11.02 3.30
C SER A 49 14.05 12.13 4.31
N THR A 50 13.10 12.44 5.17
CA THR A 50 13.31 13.36 6.31
C THR A 50 14.39 12.86 7.27
N ARG A 51 14.63 11.54 7.31
CA ARG A 51 15.68 10.90 8.14
C ARG A 51 16.97 10.61 7.37
N ALA A 52 17.09 11.02 6.11
CA ALA A 52 18.27 10.76 5.28
C ALA A 52 19.55 11.38 5.86
N TRP A 53 19.44 12.46 6.63
CA TRP A 53 20.57 13.09 7.31
C TRP A 53 21.27 12.14 8.30
N TYR A 54 20.51 11.34 9.06
CA TYR A 54 21.08 10.33 9.97
C TYR A 54 21.94 9.33 9.21
N PHE A 55 21.45 8.83 8.07
CA PHE A 55 22.20 7.88 7.24
C PHE A 55 23.48 8.48 6.67
N ARG A 56 23.47 9.77 6.30
CA ARG A 56 24.70 10.48 5.87
C ARG A 56 25.72 10.55 7.00
N LEU A 57 25.29 10.81 8.23
CA LEU A 57 26.19 10.84 9.39
C LEU A 57 26.85 9.48 9.64
N LEU A 58 26.11 8.37 9.51
CA LEU A 58 26.68 7.02 9.61
C LEU A 58 27.75 6.74 8.55
N ILE A 59 27.55 7.23 7.33
CA ILE A 59 28.55 7.07 6.24
C ILE A 59 29.82 7.86 6.57
N VAL A 60 29.70 9.10 7.07
CA VAL A 60 30.85 9.92 7.48
C VAL A 60 31.62 9.28 8.63
N TRP A 61 30.93 8.60 9.54
CA TRP A 61 31.55 7.83 10.64
C TRP A 61 32.21 6.51 10.21
N GLY A 62 32.31 6.25 8.90
CA GLY A 62 33.06 5.10 8.35
C GLY A 62 32.21 3.90 7.97
N MET A 63 30.86 4.00 8.02
CA MET A 63 30.00 2.92 7.54
C MET A 63 30.03 2.83 6.00
N PRO A 64 30.30 1.65 5.41
CA PRO A 64 30.32 1.50 3.96
C PRO A 64 28.90 1.64 3.39
N GLN A 65 28.77 2.30 2.23
CA GLN A 65 27.48 2.59 1.58
C GLN A 65 26.61 1.33 1.37
N ARG A 66 27.23 0.15 1.16
CA ARG A 66 26.51 -1.12 1.01
C ARG A 66 25.79 -1.54 2.29
N GLN A 67 26.40 -1.33 3.45
CA GLN A 67 25.77 -1.65 4.74
C GLN A 67 24.65 -0.67 5.06
N ALA A 68 24.83 0.63 4.74
CA ALA A 68 23.78 1.63 4.90
C ALA A 68 22.54 1.32 4.02
N ALA A 69 22.76 0.94 2.76
CA ALA A 69 21.67 0.52 1.86
C ALA A 69 20.97 -0.76 2.33
N ALA A 70 21.71 -1.75 2.84
CA ALA A 70 21.13 -2.97 3.41
C ALA A 70 20.30 -2.69 4.67
N GLN A 71 20.75 -1.78 5.54
CA GLN A 71 19.99 -1.37 6.72
C GLN A 71 18.71 -0.65 6.33
N LEU A 72 18.78 0.26 5.36
CA LEU A 72 17.61 0.95 4.86
C LEU A 72 16.58 -0.02 4.28
N THR A 73 17.04 -0.99 3.47
CA THR A 73 16.17 -2.03 2.91
C THR A 73 15.47 -2.82 4.02
N ARG A 74 16.20 -3.21 5.07
CA ARG A 74 15.62 -3.88 6.25
C ARG A 74 14.56 -3.03 6.94
N VAL A 75 14.82 -1.73 7.15
CA VAL A 75 13.86 -0.82 7.79
C VAL A 75 12.61 -0.64 6.93
N SER A 76 12.75 -0.42 5.62
CA SER A 76 11.61 -0.29 4.70
C SER A 76 10.75 -1.57 4.65
N LEU A 77 11.41 -2.74 4.64
CA LEU A 77 10.71 -4.02 4.63
C LEU A 77 10.04 -4.31 5.98
N ALA A 78 10.70 -4.01 7.09
CA ALA A 78 10.13 -4.15 8.42
C ALA A 78 8.92 -3.23 8.62
N LEU A 79 8.99 -1.98 8.11
CA LEU A 79 7.88 -1.02 8.17
C LEU A 79 6.65 -1.53 7.40
N THR A 80 6.85 -1.94 6.14
CA THR A 80 5.76 -2.45 5.30
C THR A 80 5.19 -3.76 5.83
N PHE A 81 6.04 -4.63 6.40
CA PHE A 81 5.60 -5.85 7.08
C PHE A 81 4.78 -5.55 8.34
N ALA A 82 5.20 -4.58 9.16
CA ALA A 82 4.43 -4.18 10.34
C ALA A 82 3.04 -3.64 9.94
N VAL A 83 2.96 -2.85 8.86
CA VAL A 83 1.69 -2.39 8.30
C VAL A 83 0.81 -3.57 7.88
N LEU A 84 1.37 -4.57 7.19
CA LEU A 84 0.64 -5.77 6.78
C LEU A 84 0.10 -6.57 7.99
N VAL A 85 0.94 -6.78 9.01
CA VAL A 85 0.58 -7.51 10.23
C VAL A 85 -0.53 -6.79 11.00
N CYS A 86 -0.56 -5.46 10.97
CA CYS A 86 -1.66 -4.67 11.56
C CYS A 86 -2.91 -4.67 10.68
N ALA A 87 -2.77 -4.64 9.36
CA ALA A 87 -3.88 -4.53 8.42
C ALA A 87 -4.72 -5.82 8.32
N LEU A 88 -4.07 -7.00 8.34
CA LEU A 88 -4.76 -8.29 8.25
C LEU A 88 -5.81 -8.54 9.37
N PRO A 89 -5.48 -8.42 10.67
CA PRO A 89 -6.46 -8.64 11.73
C PRO A 89 -7.58 -7.60 11.70
N LEU A 90 -7.27 -6.34 11.34
CA LEU A 90 -8.26 -5.29 11.13
C LEU A 90 -9.25 -5.65 10.02
N GLY A 91 -8.75 -6.13 8.87
CA GLY A 91 -9.59 -6.58 7.76
C GLY A 91 -10.49 -7.75 8.14
N VAL A 92 -9.92 -8.78 8.78
CA VAL A 92 -10.67 -9.96 9.25
C VAL A 92 -11.76 -9.55 10.24
N TRP A 93 -11.43 -8.68 11.19
CA TRP A 93 -12.39 -8.18 12.17
C TRP A 93 -13.53 -7.39 11.52
N LEU A 94 -13.21 -6.53 10.55
CA LEU A 94 -14.22 -5.76 9.80
C LEU A 94 -15.13 -6.70 9.00
N THR A 95 -14.58 -7.70 8.30
CA THR A 95 -15.37 -8.70 7.58
C THR A 95 -16.26 -9.50 8.52
N TRP A 96 -15.75 -9.89 9.68
CA TRP A 96 -16.52 -10.61 10.69
C TRP A 96 -17.73 -9.81 11.17
N ILE A 97 -17.54 -8.53 11.49
CA ILE A 97 -18.63 -7.61 11.85
C ILE A 97 -19.65 -7.50 10.72
N LEU A 98 -19.18 -7.33 9.49
CA LEU A 98 -20.06 -7.18 8.32
C LEU A 98 -20.90 -8.43 8.08
N VAL A 99 -20.31 -9.61 8.16
CA VAL A 99 -21.00 -10.89 7.93
C VAL A 99 -21.93 -11.26 9.08
N GLN A 100 -21.54 -11.03 10.34
CA GLN A 100 -22.28 -11.54 11.49
C GLN A 100 -23.29 -10.54 12.07
N ARG A 101 -23.11 -9.23 11.84
CA ARG A 101 -24.03 -8.19 12.32
C ARG A 101 -24.75 -7.51 11.17
N ILE A 102 -24.04 -6.95 10.20
CA ILE A 102 -24.67 -6.14 9.15
C ILE A 102 -25.48 -6.99 8.17
N ASN A 103 -24.96 -8.14 7.73
CA ASN A 103 -25.64 -8.97 6.74
C ASN A 103 -26.99 -9.53 7.23
N PRO A 104 -27.12 -10.09 8.46
CA PRO A 104 -28.41 -10.56 8.97
C PRO A 104 -29.41 -9.42 9.17
N LEU A 105 -28.94 -8.22 9.54
CA LEU A 105 -29.78 -7.02 9.68
C LEU A 105 -30.35 -6.56 8.32
N ALA A 106 -29.57 -6.67 7.25
CA ALA A 106 -29.98 -6.25 5.91
C ALA A 106 -30.79 -7.31 5.14
N PHE A 107 -30.45 -8.59 5.30
CA PHE A 107 -30.99 -9.67 4.46
C PHE A 107 -31.72 -10.78 5.23
N GLY A 108 -31.60 -10.85 6.56
CA GLY A 108 -32.23 -11.89 7.39
C GLY A 108 -31.46 -13.21 7.49
N TRP A 109 -30.30 -13.33 6.85
CA TRP A 109 -29.42 -14.51 6.90
C TRP A 109 -27.94 -14.08 6.96
N SER A 110 -27.03 -14.97 7.36
CA SER A 110 -25.57 -14.73 7.33
C SER A 110 -24.88 -15.60 6.28
N LEU A 111 -23.90 -15.03 5.58
CA LEU A 111 -23.01 -15.81 4.72
C LEU A 111 -22.00 -16.59 5.56
N PRO A 112 -21.64 -17.84 5.20
CA PRO A 112 -20.55 -18.55 5.86
C PRO A 112 -19.23 -17.82 5.61
N MET A 113 -18.48 -17.56 6.68
CA MET A 113 -17.19 -16.87 6.59
C MET A 113 -16.17 -17.81 5.96
N SER A 114 -15.75 -17.51 4.73
CA SER A 114 -14.67 -18.20 4.03
C SER A 114 -13.43 -17.29 4.02
N VAL A 115 -12.30 -17.84 4.46
CA VAL A 115 -11.01 -17.17 4.41
C VAL A 115 -10.26 -17.60 3.16
N TYR A 116 -9.74 -16.63 2.42
CA TYR A 116 -8.99 -16.84 1.18
C TYR A 116 -7.51 -16.48 1.43
N PRO A 117 -6.70 -17.42 1.95
CA PRO A 117 -5.29 -17.15 2.28
C PRO A 117 -4.45 -16.74 1.07
N GLY A 118 -4.87 -17.09 -0.16
CA GLY A 118 -4.21 -16.61 -1.38
C GLY A 118 -4.18 -15.09 -1.49
N PHE A 119 -5.24 -14.40 -1.08
CA PHE A 119 -5.29 -12.94 -1.08
C PHE A 119 -4.29 -12.32 -0.10
N TRP A 120 -4.05 -12.99 1.03
CA TRP A 120 -3.07 -12.51 2.03
C TRP A 120 -1.64 -12.59 1.51
N ILE A 121 -1.35 -13.64 0.72
CA ILE A 121 -0.05 -13.79 0.05
C ILE A 121 0.13 -12.68 -0.99
N GLU A 122 -0.88 -12.41 -1.81
CA GLU A 122 -0.84 -11.32 -2.79
C GLU A 122 -0.58 -9.96 -2.14
N LEU A 123 -1.26 -9.68 -1.01
CA LEU A 123 -1.03 -8.48 -0.21
C LEU A 123 0.38 -8.42 0.38
N GLY A 124 0.91 -9.56 0.81
CA GLY A 124 2.29 -9.69 1.28
C GLY A 124 3.32 -9.40 0.18
N VAL A 125 3.13 -9.96 -1.01
CA VAL A 125 3.96 -9.68 -2.18
C VAL A 125 3.91 -8.18 -2.53
N LEU A 126 2.72 -7.58 -2.52
CA LEU A 126 2.56 -6.15 -2.76
C LEU A 126 3.31 -5.31 -1.71
N ALA A 127 3.22 -5.67 -0.43
CA ALA A 127 3.94 -4.99 0.66
C ALA A 127 5.46 -5.08 0.46
N VAL A 128 5.99 -6.24 0.06
CA VAL A 128 7.41 -6.43 -0.27
C VAL A 128 7.82 -5.55 -1.45
N ILE A 129 7.02 -5.52 -2.53
CA ILE A 129 7.29 -4.67 -3.70
C ILE A 129 7.36 -3.18 -3.28
N ILE A 130 6.43 -2.72 -2.45
CA ILE A 130 6.44 -1.34 -1.93
C ILE A 130 7.69 -1.08 -1.08
N GLY A 131 8.03 -1.97 -0.16
CA GLY A 131 9.20 -1.85 0.70
C GLY A 131 10.51 -1.78 -0.09
N LEU A 132 10.65 -2.64 -1.11
CA LEU A 132 11.77 -2.63 -2.04
C LEU A 132 11.80 -1.36 -2.89
N SER A 133 10.65 -0.88 -3.36
CA SER A 133 10.55 0.35 -4.15
C SER A 133 11.01 1.56 -3.32
N ILE A 134 10.57 1.67 -2.07
CA ILE A 134 11.02 2.73 -1.14
C ILE A 134 12.54 2.68 -0.94
N ALA A 135 13.08 1.49 -0.68
CA ALA A 135 14.52 1.31 -0.47
C ALA A 135 15.34 1.66 -1.73
N LEU A 136 14.88 1.24 -2.91
CA LEU A 136 15.51 1.52 -4.19
C LEU A 136 15.54 3.01 -4.48
N LEU A 137 14.39 3.67 -4.39
CA LEU A 137 14.27 5.11 -4.60
C LEU A 137 15.28 5.83 -3.68
N MET A 138 15.46 5.36 -2.45
CA MET A 138 16.20 6.12 -1.43
C MET A 138 17.69 5.97 -1.66
N CYS A 139 18.10 4.76 -2.05
CA CYS A 139 19.46 4.51 -2.50
C CYS A 139 19.81 5.39 -3.72
N LEU A 140 18.85 5.65 -4.63
CA LEU A 140 19.04 6.59 -5.74
C LEU A 140 19.17 8.04 -5.26
N GLN A 141 18.39 8.45 -4.24
CA GLN A 141 18.51 9.78 -3.64
C GLN A 141 19.86 9.99 -2.93
N LEU A 142 20.35 9.02 -2.15
CA LEU A 142 21.66 9.14 -1.49
C LEU A 142 22.82 9.20 -2.49
N ARG A 143 22.66 8.61 -3.68
CA ARG A 143 23.66 8.65 -4.75
C ARG A 143 23.72 9.99 -5.47
N ARG A 144 22.66 10.81 -5.43
CA ARG A 144 22.70 12.14 -6.02
C ARG A 144 23.63 13.03 -5.18
N PRO A 145 24.76 13.52 -5.73
CA PRO A 145 25.54 14.54 -5.04
C PRO A 145 24.62 15.72 -4.82
N GLY A 146 24.46 16.14 -3.56
CA GLY A 146 23.70 17.35 -3.27
C GLY A 146 24.36 18.49 -4.04
N SER A 147 23.55 19.25 -4.78
CA SER A 147 23.94 20.58 -5.25
C SER A 147 24.61 21.29 -4.08
N ALA A 148 25.86 21.69 -4.28
CA ALA A 148 26.66 22.38 -3.27
C ALA A 148 25.80 23.47 -2.62
N PRO A 149 25.86 23.65 -1.29
CA PRO A 149 25.20 24.81 -0.69
C PRO A 149 25.73 26.03 -1.43
N GLU A 150 24.82 26.82 -2.03
CA GLU A 150 25.17 28.15 -2.54
C GLU A 150 25.92 28.83 -1.42
N SER A 151 27.22 29.03 -1.65
CA SER A 151 28.11 29.70 -0.73
C SER A 151 27.47 31.05 -0.44
N ALA A 152 27.00 31.24 0.79
CA ALA A 152 26.61 32.52 1.35
C ALA A 152 27.84 33.43 1.52
N HIS A 153 28.61 33.60 0.44
CA HIS A 153 29.77 34.46 0.30
C HIS A 153 29.39 35.68 -0.56
N GLY A 154 28.16 36.18 -0.40
CA GLY A 154 27.60 37.30 -1.17
C GLY A 154 27.33 38.57 -0.36
N LEU A 155 27.59 38.60 0.95
CA LEU A 155 27.30 39.78 1.80
C LEU A 155 28.51 40.29 2.58
N GLN A 156 29.71 40.20 1.98
CA GLN A 156 30.91 40.89 2.47
C GLN A 156 31.57 41.62 1.30
N GLY A 157 30.95 42.72 0.89
CA GLY A 157 31.38 43.50 -0.26
C GLY A 157 30.60 44.80 -0.35
N GLY A 158 30.68 45.61 0.70
CA GLY A 158 29.99 46.89 0.79
C GLY A 158 30.53 47.77 1.90
N GLU A 159 31.84 47.76 2.13
CA GLU A 159 32.50 48.87 2.81
C GLU A 159 32.97 49.86 1.74
N ARG A 160 32.34 51.04 1.72
CA ARG A 160 32.95 52.36 1.48
C ARG A 160 31.90 53.45 1.67
#